data_AF-Q6PX56-F1
#
_entry.id   AF-Q6PX56-F1
#
_cell.length_a   1.000
_cell.length_b   1.000
_cell.length_c   1.000
_cell.angle_alpha   90.00
_cell.angle_beta   90.00
_cell.angle_gamma   90.00
#
_symmetry.space_group_name_H-M   'P 1'
#
loop_
_entity.id
_entity.type
_entity.pdbx_description
1 polymer ?
#
loop_
_entity_poly.entity_id
_entity_poly.type
_entity_poly.pdbx_seq_one_letter_code
_entity_poly.pdbx_strand_id
1 'polypeptide(L)'
;MCVQDPFELNRNVAKSVSISNLFYFRQCLVLAAQACSDQELTSQPEKLYDYLLFGLADKLVADKIVADKRSEKDIPRKQQKMENVDGQPPVVEETQETKVGEVGVYRTPPLERSHVITPTTNDLKCLRSVVLTNKTENGQSIYYYWLVCYVDTIKDVLTQLYALKVELKESEEPKHYKWLISISYDTWTGRTFQRGAGQSFFAHQLQQTIEFTKTRMGNPQYAVNLRGYFSLQAREDYKELRLDVQPLQGDLLGLQRNSPLTRLFKAFKNLLGNYSFKEKASTWKFCATSDQI
;
A
#
# COMPACT_ATOMS: atom_id res chain seq x y z
N MET A 1 -4.62 -18.27 -7.42
CA MET A 1 -5.41 -19.47 -7.11
C MET A 1 -6.31 -19.74 -8.30
N CYS A 2 -6.32 -20.97 -8.80
CA CYS A 2 -7.14 -21.36 -9.93
C CYS A 2 -8.06 -22.47 -9.48
N VAL A 3 -9.35 -22.18 -9.42
CA VAL A 3 -10.40 -23.17 -9.16
C VAL A 3 -11.33 -23.08 -10.35
N GLN A 4 -11.38 -24.14 -11.13
CA GLN A 4 -12.23 -24.22 -12.31
C GLN A 4 -13.69 -24.34 -11.87
N ASP A 5 -14.58 -23.64 -12.56
CA ASP A 5 -16.01 -23.85 -12.40
C ASP A 5 -16.40 -25.26 -12.89
N PRO A 6 -17.26 -26.01 -12.15
CA PRO A 6 -17.60 -27.39 -12.52
C PRO A 6 -18.41 -27.51 -13.82
N PHE A 7 -19.02 -26.43 -14.31
CA PHE A 7 -19.79 -26.41 -15.57
C PHE A 7 -19.15 -25.51 -16.62
N GLU A 8 -18.64 -24.34 -16.23
CA GLU A 8 -18.02 -23.38 -17.13
C GLU A 8 -16.48 -23.55 -17.15
N LEU A 9 -15.97 -24.49 -17.96
CA LEU A 9 -14.55 -24.87 -17.96
C LEU A 9 -13.55 -23.71 -18.19
N ASN A 10 -13.98 -22.61 -18.81
CA ASN A 10 -13.16 -21.41 -19.05
C ASN A 10 -13.20 -20.39 -17.90
N ARG A 11 -13.94 -20.68 -16.82
CA ARG A 11 -14.13 -19.77 -15.69
C ARG A 11 -13.32 -20.21 -14.49
N ASN A 12 -12.53 -19.30 -13.96
CA ASN A 12 -11.87 -19.44 -12.66
C ASN A 12 -12.72 -18.76 -11.59
N VAL A 13 -13.36 -19.54 -10.71
CA VAL A 13 -14.21 -19.02 -9.62
C VAL A 13 -13.41 -18.29 -8.54
N ALA A 14 -12.10 -18.57 -8.45
CA ALA A 14 -11.19 -17.93 -7.50
C ALA A 14 -10.43 -16.71 -8.08
N LYS A 15 -10.79 -16.23 -9.27
CA LYS A 15 -10.07 -15.15 -9.97
C LYS A 15 -9.99 -13.85 -9.15
N SER A 16 -10.96 -13.58 -8.29
CA SER A 16 -11.02 -12.39 -7.44
C SER A 16 -10.13 -12.47 -6.19
N VAL A 17 -9.55 -13.63 -5.88
CA VAL A 17 -8.67 -13.80 -4.72
C VAL A 17 -7.31 -13.18 -5.03
N SER A 18 -6.97 -12.09 -4.32
CA SER A 18 -5.66 -11.46 -4.44
C SER A 18 -4.53 -12.38 -3.94
N ILE A 19 -3.32 -12.13 -4.43
CA ILE A 19 -2.11 -12.87 -4.00
C ILE A 19 -1.94 -12.79 -2.47
N SER A 20 -2.21 -11.63 -1.89
CA SER A 20 -2.15 -11.39 -0.44
C SER A 20 -3.12 -12.26 0.36
N ASN A 21 -4.37 -12.33 -0.09
CA ASN A 21 -5.39 -13.14 0.57
C ASN A 21 -5.05 -14.63 0.44
N LEU A 22 -4.48 -15.04 -0.70
CA LEU A 22 -4.00 -16.40 -0.90
C LEU A 22 -2.83 -16.74 0.02
N PHE A 23 -1.88 -15.82 0.20
CA PHE A 23 -0.76 -16.02 1.13
C PHE A 23 -1.26 -16.17 2.57
N TYR A 24 -2.12 -15.25 3.03
CA TYR A 24 -2.73 -15.33 4.35
C TYR A 24 -3.51 -16.64 4.54
N PHE A 25 -4.32 -17.02 3.56
CA PHE A 25 -5.07 -18.28 3.58
C PHE A 25 -4.15 -19.50 3.71
N ARG A 26 -3.02 -19.53 2.99
CA ARG A 26 -2.02 -20.61 3.13
C ARG A 26 -1.45 -20.66 4.54
N GLN A 27 -1.14 -19.51 5.14
CA GLN A 27 -0.63 -19.46 6.51
C GLN A 27 -1.67 -19.97 7.52
N CYS A 28 -2.95 -19.64 7.34
CA CYS A 28 -4.03 -20.22 8.13
C CYS A 28 -4.09 -21.75 8.00
N LEU A 29 -3.96 -22.30 6.79
CA LEU A 29 -3.96 -23.74 6.57
C LEU A 29 -2.74 -24.43 7.21
N VAL A 30 -1.56 -23.83 7.12
CA VAL A 30 -0.35 -24.34 7.77
C VAL A 30 -0.52 -24.36 9.29
N LEU A 31 -1.03 -23.26 9.87
CA LEU A 31 -1.29 -23.19 11.30
C LEU A 31 -2.33 -24.23 11.74
N ALA A 32 -3.40 -24.40 10.97
CA ALA A 32 -4.42 -25.39 11.26
C ALA A 32 -3.89 -26.82 11.16
N ALA A 33 -3.06 -27.12 10.16
CA ALA A 33 -2.42 -28.44 10.05
C ALA A 33 -1.50 -28.74 11.23
N GLN A 34 -0.72 -27.75 11.69
CA GLN A 34 0.10 -27.86 12.89
C GLN A 34 -0.74 -28.11 14.13
N ALA A 35 -1.83 -27.34 14.31
CA ALA A 35 -2.73 -27.49 15.45
C ALA A 35 -3.39 -28.87 15.51
N CYS A 36 -3.83 -29.39 14.36
CA CYS A 36 -4.46 -30.71 14.26
C CYS A 36 -3.47 -31.87 14.44
N SER A 37 -2.17 -31.62 14.26
CA SER A 37 -1.10 -32.62 14.43
C SER A 37 -0.52 -32.60 15.85
N ASP A 38 -0.88 -31.62 16.67
CA ASP A 38 -0.45 -31.46 18.05
C ASP A 38 -1.45 -32.14 19.00
N GLN A 39 -0.99 -33.18 19.69
CA GLN A 39 -1.83 -34.00 20.55
C GLN A 39 -2.24 -33.25 21.84
N GLU A 40 -1.44 -32.29 22.30
CA GLU A 40 -1.79 -31.47 23.46
C GLU A 40 -2.87 -30.46 23.10
N LEU A 41 -2.74 -29.78 21.96
CA LEU A 41 -3.76 -28.83 21.48
C LEU A 41 -5.07 -29.53 21.15
N THR A 42 -5.02 -30.67 20.45
CA THR A 42 -6.24 -31.43 20.10
C THR A 42 -6.95 -32.02 21.32
N SER A 43 -6.24 -32.29 22.42
CA SER A 43 -6.84 -32.70 23.69
C SER A 43 -7.56 -31.57 24.44
N GLN A 44 -7.34 -30.31 24.04
CA GLN A 44 -7.87 -29.10 24.71
C GLN A 44 -8.61 -28.19 23.71
N PRO A 45 -9.90 -28.45 23.46
CA PRO A 45 -10.67 -27.76 22.42
C PRO A 45 -10.70 -26.23 22.55
N GLU A 46 -10.73 -25.71 23.78
CA GLU A 46 -10.71 -24.26 24.03
C GLU A 46 -9.39 -23.62 23.57
N LYS A 47 -8.25 -24.23 23.94
CA LYS A 47 -6.93 -23.76 23.51
C LYS A 47 -6.71 -23.93 22.02
N LEU A 48 -7.23 -25.01 21.43
CA LEU A 48 -7.21 -25.21 20.00
C LEU A 48 -7.99 -24.11 19.28
N TYR A 49 -9.18 -23.75 19.78
CA TYR A 49 -10.00 -22.70 19.21
C TYR A 49 -9.29 -21.34 19.25
N ASP A 50 -8.75 -20.96 20.41
CA ASP A 50 -7.97 -19.73 20.57
C ASP A 50 -6.73 -19.71 19.68
N TYR A 51 -6.00 -20.83 19.59
CA TYR A 51 -4.83 -20.97 18.74
C TYR A 51 -5.17 -20.80 17.25
N LEU A 52 -6.29 -21.35 16.79
CA LEU A 52 -6.74 -21.20 15.39
C LEU A 52 -7.24 -19.78 15.09
N LEU A 53 -7.84 -19.09 16.06
CA LEU A 53 -8.37 -17.74 15.87
C LEU A 53 -7.26 -16.67 15.93
N PHE A 54 -6.35 -16.78 16.90
CA PHE A 54 -5.40 -15.73 17.26
C PHE A 54 -3.93 -16.12 17.01
N GLY A 55 -3.61 -17.42 17.02
CA GLY A 55 -2.23 -17.90 16.95
C GLY A 55 -1.48 -17.52 15.68
N LEU A 56 -2.18 -17.24 14.57
CA LEU A 56 -1.53 -16.73 13.36
C LEU A 56 -1.03 -15.29 13.59
N ALA A 57 -1.84 -14.42 14.19
CA ALA A 57 -1.43 -13.06 14.48
C ALA A 57 -0.24 -13.06 15.45
N ASP A 58 -0.28 -13.91 16.48
CA ASP A 58 0.78 -14.03 17.48
C ASP A 58 2.09 -14.55 16.87
N LYS A 59 2.04 -15.58 16.02
CA LYS A 59 3.23 -16.08 15.31
C LYS A 59 3.83 -15.03 14.38
N LEU A 60 3.00 -14.31 13.63
CA LEU A 60 3.49 -13.26 12.74
C LEU A 60 4.13 -12.09 13.51
N VAL A 61 3.72 -11.83 14.75
CA VAL A 61 4.35 -10.86 15.64
C VAL A 61 5.65 -11.42 16.25
N ALA A 62 5.67 -12.68 16.68
CA ALA A 62 6.84 -13.32 17.27
C ALA A 62 7.98 -13.50 16.27
N ASP A 63 7.69 -13.93 15.04
CA ASP A 63 8.67 -14.06 13.95
C ASP A 63 9.30 -12.70 13.60
N LYS A 64 8.55 -11.61 13.79
CA LYS A 64 9.02 -10.23 13.60
C LYS A 64 10.05 -9.83 14.66
N ILE A 65 9.83 -10.20 15.93
CA ILE A 65 10.79 -9.96 17.02
C ILE A 65 12.09 -10.74 16.79
N VAL A 66 12.00 -11.94 16.24
CA VAL A 66 13.18 -12.77 15.93
C VAL A 66 13.92 -12.25 14.70
N ALA A 67 13.20 -11.77 13.67
CA ALA A 67 13.79 -11.17 12.48
C ALA A 67 14.50 -9.84 12.77
N ASP A 68 13.90 -8.96 13.60
CA ASP A 68 14.51 -7.70 14.03
C ASP A 68 15.78 -7.93 14.89
N LYS A 69 15.81 -9.00 15.71
CA LYS A 69 17.01 -9.39 16.46
C LYS A 69 18.13 -9.98 15.59
N ARG A 70 17.79 -10.53 14.41
CA ARG A 70 18.77 -11.05 13.46
C ARG A 70 19.34 -9.94 12.58
N SER A 71 18.52 -8.98 12.17
CA SER A 71 18.96 -7.82 11.36
C SER A 71 19.90 -6.86 12.12
N GLU A 72 19.88 -6.84 13.45
CA GLU A 72 20.87 -6.09 14.26
C GLU A 72 22.25 -6.75 14.34
N LYS A 73 22.38 -8.07 14.08
CA LYS A 73 23.67 -8.78 14.15
C LYS A 73 24.45 -8.82 12.83
N ASP A 74 23.79 -8.54 11.71
CA ASP A 74 24.41 -8.56 10.39
C ASP A 74 24.89 -7.15 9.96
N ILE A 75 25.82 -6.59 10.73
CA ILE A 75 26.69 -5.50 10.25
C ILE A 75 28.08 -6.09 9.98
N PRO A 76 28.55 -6.20 8.72
CA PRO A 76 29.85 -6.78 8.44
C PRO A 76 30.98 -5.86 8.90
N ARG A 77 31.72 -6.26 9.94
CA ARG A 77 33.04 -5.68 10.26
C ARG A 77 34.04 -6.06 9.17
N LYS A 78 34.77 -5.05 8.68
CA LYS A 78 35.79 -5.13 7.64
C LYS A 78 36.87 -6.18 7.93
N GLN A 79 37.22 -6.90 6.86
CA GLN A 79 38.44 -7.66 6.54
C GLN A 79 39.62 -7.60 7.54
N GLN A 80 40.11 -8.77 7.92
CA GLN A 80 41.55 -9.06 8.00
C GLN A 80 41.80 -10.49 7.49
N LYS A 81 42.88 -10.64 6.73
CA LYS A 81 43.32 -11.81 5.94
C LYS A 81 44.56 -12.44 6.60
N MET A 82 44.81 -13.71 6.24
CA MET A 82 45.97 -14.60 6.48
C MET A 82 45.71 -15.60 7.63
N GLU A 83 46.01 -16.90 7.53
CA GLU A 83 46.78 -17.70 6.55
C GLU A 83 46.41 -19.20 6.69
N ASN A 84 46.73 -20.00 5.67
CA ASN A 84 46.53 -21.46 5.55
C ASN A 84 47.30 -22.27 6.60
N VAL A 85 46.84 -23.49 6.95
CA VAL A 85 47.61 -24.76 6.90
C VAL A 85 46.65 -25.97 6.84
N ASP A 86 47.10 -26.93 6.04
CA ASP A 86 46.57 -28.21 5.57
C ASP A 86 46.48 -29.34 6.65
N GLY A 87 45.71 -30.41 6.36
CA GLY A 87 45.75 -31.67 7.13
C GLY A 87 44.46 -32.51 7.14
N GLN A 88 44.42 -33.57 6.34
CA GLN A 88 43.34 -34.58 6.22
C GLN A 88 43.67 -35.89 7.03
N PRO A 89 42.82 -36.93 7.09
CA PRO A 89 42.00 -37.39 8.24
C PRO A 89 42.45 -38.76 8.84
N PRO A 90 41.74 -39.37 9.84
CA PRO A 90 40.75 -40.43 9.51
C PRO A 90 39.50 -40.50 10.45
N VAL A 91 38.30 -40.73 9.91
CA VAL A 91 37.46 -41.98 9.91
C VAL A 91 36.97 -42.45 11.29
N VAL A 92 35.64 -42.46 11.52
CA VAL A 92 34.76 -43.64 11.75
C VAL A 92 33.29 -43.19 12.02
N GLU A 93 32.39 -43.72 11.18
CA GLU A 93 30.96 -44.10 11.31
C GLU A 93 29.80 -43.12 11.55
N GLU A 94 29.02 -42.99 10.46
CA GLU A 94 27.56 -43.13 10.32
C GLU A 94 26.61 -42.51 11.36
N THR A 95 25.95 -41.42 10.96
CA THR A 95 24.48 -41.34 11.04
C THR A 95 23.97 -40.48 9.88
N GLN A 96 23.06 -41.02 9.08
CA GLN A 96 22.41 -40.33 7.98
C GLN A 96 21.51 -39.21 8.51
N GLU A 97 22.02 -38.00 8.61
CA GLU A 97 21.17 -36.81 8.76
C GLU A 97 20.75 -36.28 7.39
N THR A 98 19.44 -36.28 7.21
CA THR A 98 18.73 -35.85 6.02
C THR A 98 19.02 -34.37 5.81
N LYS A 99 19.55 -34.02 4.63
CA LYS A 99 19.72 -32.64 4.16
C LYS A 99 18.40 -31.89 4.29
N VAL A 100 18.26 -31.08 5.34
CA VAL A 100 17.26 -30.02 5.40
C VAL A 100 17.73 -28.96 4.43
N GLY A 101 17.21 -29.04 3.21
CA GLY A 101 17.47 -28.06 2.16
C GLY A 101 17.17 -26.66 2.69
N GLU A 102 18.09 -25.75 2.41
CA GLU A 102 17.91 -24.31 2.55
C GLU A 102 16.54 -23.93 2.00
N VAL A 103 15.61 -23.57 2.90
CA VAL A 103 14.36 -22.93 2.52
C VAL A 103 14.75 -21.55 2.03
N GLY A 104 14.89 -21.45 0.71
CA GLY A 104 15.18 -20.22 0.01
C GLY A 104 14.29 -19.10 0.55
N VAL A 105 14.92 -17.97 0.85
CA VAL A 105 14.24 -16.71 1.13
C VAL A 105 13.45 -16.34 -0.12
N TYR A 106 12.22 -16.85 -0.21
CA TYR A 106 11.24 -16.39 -1.19
C TYR A 106 11.01 -14.91 -0.86
N ARG A 107 11.69 -14.01 -1.57
CA ARG A 107 11.36 -12.58 -1.58
C ARG A 107 9.88 -12.49 -1.93
N THR A 108 9.08 -12.28 -0.91
CA THR A 108 7.63 -12.20 -1.04
C THR A 108 7.35 -10.94 -1.87
N PRO A 109 6.50 -11.00 -2.91
CA PRO A 109 6.13 -9.81 -3.65
C PRO A 109 5.58 -8.77 -2.68
N PRO A 110 5.91 -7.47 -2.84
CA PRO A 110 5.38 -6.43 -1.96
C PRO A 110 3.86 -6.53 -1.89
N LEU A 111 3.34 -6.50 -0.67
CA LEU A 111 1.91 -6.47 -0.43
C LEU A 111 1.37 -5.13 -0.93
N GLU A 112 0.71 -5.12 -2.09
CA GLU A 112 0.30 -3.88 -2.76
C GLU A 112 -1.18 -3.92 -3.19
N ARG A 113 -1.84 -2.76 -3.13
CA ARG A 113 -3.15 -2.54 -3.77
C ARG A 113 -3.06 -1.36 -4.72
N SER A 114 -3.55 -1.58 -5.94
CA SER A 114 -3.40 -0.65 -7.04
C SER A 114 -4.74 -0.09 -7.52
N HIS A 115 -4.70 1.09 -8.12
CA HIS A 115 -5.79 1.69 -8.88
C HIS A 115 -5.23 2.50 -10.03
N VAL A 116 -5.86 2.38 -11.19
CA VAL A 116 -5.43 3.06 -12.41
C VAL A 116 -6.45 4.14 -12.76
N ILE A 117 -5.93 5.31 -13.11
CA ILE A 117 -6.69 6.47 -13.56
C ILE A 117 -6.20 6.83 -14.96
N THR A 118 -7.14 7.11 -15.85
CA THR A 118 -6.86 7.58 -17.21
C THR A 118 -7.58 8.91 -17.43
N PRO A 119 -7.05 9.78 -18.32
CA PRO A 119 -7.66 11.06 -18.62
C PRO A 119 -9.03 10.86 -19.26
N THR A 120 -10.06 11.52 -18.74
CA THR A 120 -11.37 11.52 -19.38
C THR A 120 -11.43 12.56 -20.51
N THR A 121 -12.36 12.38 -21.44
CA THR A 121 -12.62 13.37 -22.50
C THR A 121 -12.94 14.76 -21.93
N ASN A 122 -13.59 14.82 -20.76
CA ASN A 122 -13.92 16.08 -20.11
C ASN A 122 -12.69 16.76 -19.50
N ASP A 123 -11.77 15.99 -18.92
CA ASP A 123 -10.51 16.51 -18.39
C ASP A 123 -9.70 17.17 -19.51
N LEU A 124 -9.57 16.47 -20.65
CA LEU A 124 -8.84 16.97 -21.81
C LEU A 124 -9.51 18.20 -22.43
N LYS A 125 -10.85 18.24 -22.51
CA LYS A 125 -11.59 19.44 -22.97
C LYS A 125 -11.36 20.63 -22.04
N CYS A 126 -11.40 20.41 -20.72
CA CYS A 126 -11.12 21.45 -19.74
C CYS A 126 -9.69 21.96 -19.88
N LEU A 127 -8.70 21.07 -19.97
CA LEU A 127 -7.30 21.43 -20.16
C LEU A 127 -7.08 22.21 -21.43
N ARG A 128 -7.71 21.85 -22.56
CA ARG A 128 -7.58 22.64 -23.80
C ARG A 128 -7.97 24.09 -23.56
N SER A 129 -9.07 24.37 -22.88
CA SER A 129 -9.48 25.74 -22.61
C SER A 129 -8.47 26.53 -21.77
N VAL A 130 -7.81 25.88 -20.80
CA VAL A 130 -6.82 26.50 -19.89
C VAL A 130 -5.43 26.60 -20.54
N VAL A 131 -4.99 25.57 -21.27
CA VAL A 131 -3.70 25.52 -21.98
C VAL A 131 -3.68 26.53 -23.14
N LEU A 132 -4.80 26.66 -23.88
CA LEU A 132 -4.92 27.63 -24.98
C LEU A 132 -4.90 29.08 -24.48
N THR A 133 -5.41 29.36 -23.28
CA THR A 133 -5.39 30.71 -22.70
C THR A 133 -4.02 31.11 -22.18
N ASN A 134 -3.21 30.14 -21.73
CA ASN A 134 -1.92 30.41 -21.07
C ASN A 134 -0.69 30.37 -22.00
N LYS A 135 -0.85 30.28 -23.33
CA LYS A 135 0.24 30.29 -24.33
C LYS A 135 1.48 29.48 -23.91
N THR A 136 1.31 28.23 -23.47
CA THR A 136 2.46 27.43 -23.05
C THR A 136 3.34 27.05 -24.23
N GLU A 137 4.52 27.67 -24.32
CA GLU A 137 5.52 27.49 -25.38
C GLU A 137 6.26 26.14 -25.32
N ASN A 138 6.04 25.32 -24.28
CA ASN A 138 6.92 24.19 -23.94
C ASN A 138 6.75 22.89 -24.75
N GLY A 139 5.95 22.84 -25.82
CA GLY A 139 5.85 21.66 -26.71
C GLY A 139 5.38 20.34 -26.06
N GLN A 140 5.02 20.34 -24.77
CA GLN A 140 4.57 19.16 -24.04
C GLN A 140 3.17 18.72 -24.47
N SER A 141 2.91 17.42 -24.41
CA SER A 141 1.60 16.87 -24.76
C SER A 141 0.52 17.32 -23.76
N ILE A 142 -0.75 17.36 -24.18
CA ILE A 142 -1.87 17.63 -23.27
C ILE A 142 -1.94 16.64 -22.10
N TYR A 143 -1.46 15.41 -22.29
CA TYR A 143 -1.44 14.37 -21.27
C TYR A 143 -0.41 14.64 -20.18
N TYR A 144 0.70 15.31 -20.51
CA TYR A 144 1.65 15.78 -19.51
C TYR A 144 0.97 16.77 -18.55
N TYR A 145 0.26 17.77 -19.07
CA TYR A 145 -0.44 18.75 -18.23
C TYR A 145 -1.57 18.13 -17.41
N TRP A 146 -2.27 17.14 -17.98
CA TRP A 146 -3.22 16.34 -17.22
C TRP A 146 -2.56 15.67 -16.03
N LEU A 147 -1.43 14.98 -16.25
CA LEU A 147 -0.70 14.27 -15.21
C LEU A 147 -0.26 15.22 -14.09
N VAL A 148 0.39 16.34 -14.42
CA VAL A 148 0.89 17.29 -13.40
C VAL A 148 -0.27 17.85 -12.57
N CYS A 149 -1.36 18.27 -13.22
CA CYS A 149 -2.55 18.77 -12.50
C CYS A 149 -3.16 17.68 -11.59
N TYR A 150 -3.16 16.43 -12.03
CA TYR A 150 -3.70 15.32 -11.26
C TYR A 150 -2.80 14.95 -10.08
N VAL A 151 -1.49 14.96 -10.25
CA VAL A 151 -0.50 14.80 -9.16
C VAL A 151 -0.72 15.86 -8.07
N ASP A 152 -0.88 17.13 -8.46
CA ASP A 152 -1.16 18.22 -7.50
C ASP A 152 -2.50 18.01 -6.78
N THR A 153 -3.52 17.56 -7.51
CA THR A 153 -4.82 17.21 -6.91
C THR A 153 -4.66 16.11 -5.86
N ILE A 154 -3.89 15.06 -6.15
CA ILE A 154 -3.64 13.96 -5.22
C ILE A 154 -2.89 14.46 -3.98
N LYS A 155 -1.86 15.30 -4.15
CA LYS A 155 -1.14 15.91 -3.03
C LYS A 155 -2.08 16.70 -2.11
N ASP A 156 -2.96 17.52 -2.69
CA ASP A 156 -3.95 18.29 -1.93
C ASP A 156 -4.98 17.39 -1.23
N VAL A 157 -5.45 16.33 -1.89
CA VAL A 157 -6.40 15.40 -1.28
C VAL A 157 -5.78 14.68 -0.09
N LEU A 158 -4.55 14.18 -0.22
CA LEU A 158 -3.86 13.47 0.87
C LEU A 158 -3.59 14.41 2.06
N THR A 159 -3.10 15.62 1.78
CA THR A 159 -2.68 16.57 2.83
C THR A 159 -3.83 17.38 3.42
N GLN A 160 -4.67 17.99 2.58
CA GLN A 160 -5.72 18.92 3.03
C GLN A 160 -7.02 18.19 3.38
N LEU A 161 -7.44 17.21 2.58
CA LEU A 161 -8.72 16.52 2.81
C LEU A 161 -8.58 15.36 3.79
N TYR A 162 -7.55 14.52 3.65
CA TYR A 162 -7.35 13.43 4.59
C TYR A 162 -6.48 13.80 5.80
N ALA A 163 -5.95 15.02 5.85
CA ALA A 163 -5.10 15.52 6.94
C ALA A 163 -3.88 14.63 7.23
N LEU A 164 -3.38 13.93 6.20
CA LEU A 164 -2.26 13.00 6.36
C LEU A 164 -0.96 13.79 6.49
N LYS A 165 -0.08 13.32 7.37
CA LYS A 165 1.33 13.69 7.31
C LYS A 165 1.97 12.93 6.15
N VAL A 166 2.44 13.66 5.15
CA VAL A 166 3.02 13.12 3.91
C VAL A 166 4.51 13.46 3.88
N GLU A 167 5.37 12.44 3.82
CA GLU A 167 6.83 12.60 3.71
C GLU A 167 7.30 12.01 2.37
N LEU A 168 7.96 12.81 1.53
CA LEU A 168 8.55 12.33 0.28
C LEU A 168 9.73 11.38 0.56
N LYS A 169 9.75 10.24 -0.13
CA LYS A 169 10.84 9.25 -0.04
C LYS A 169 11.55 9.07 -1.37
N GLU A 170 10.81 8.96 -2.46
CA GLU A 170 11.36 8.81 -3.82
C GLU A 170 10.55 9.71 -4.78
N SER A 171 11.23 10.32 -5.76
CA SER A 171 10.61 11.18 -6.78
C SER A 171 11.38 11.12 -8.10
N GLU A 172 10.66 10.99 -9.20
CA GLU A 172 11.12 11.20 -10.57
C GLU A 172 10.04 12.01 -11.28
N GLU A 173 10.10 13.34 -11.19
CA GLU A 173 9.00 14.19 -11.60
C GLU A 173 8.81 14.24 -13.13
N PRO A 174 7.57 14.22 -13.65
CA PRO A 174 6.29 14.03 -12.95
C PRO A 174 5.82 12.56 -12.89
N LYS A 175 6.66 11.61 -13.30
CA LYS A 175 6.28 10.22 -13.58
C LYS A 175 6.17 9.35 -12.34
N HIS A 176 7.00 9.57 -11.33
CA HIS A 176 7.03 8.73 -10.15
C HIS A 176 7.10 9.55 -8.87
N TYR A 177 6.28 9.18 -7.89
CA TYR A 177 6.36 9.69 -6.54
C TYR A 177 6.11 8.55 -5.57
N LYS A 178 6.82 8.57 -4.45
CA LYS A 178 6.57 7.68 -3.31
C LYS A 178 6.59 8.48 -2.02
N TRP A 179 5.48 8.46 -1.33
CA TRP A 179 5.30 9.12 -0.06
C TRP A 179 5.11 8.11 1.07
N LEU A 180 5.71 8.38 2.22
CA LEU A 180 5.31 7.79 3.47
C LEU A 180 4.15 8.63 4.02
N ILE A 181 2.97 8.01 4.13
CA ILE A 181 1.77 8.63 4.69
C ILE A 181 1.53 8.15 6.11
N SER A 182 1.09 9.05 6.98
CA SER A 182 0.71 8.70 8.36
C SER A 182 -0.36 9.60 8.95
N ILE A 183 -1.16 9.04 9.85
CA ILE A 183 -2.15 9.79 10.65
C ILE A 183 -2.53 9.00 11.91
N SER A 184 -2.94 9.71 12.96
CA SER A 184 -3.32 9.16 14.27
C SER A 184 -4.84 9.04 14.51
N TYR A 185 -5.67 9.54 13.59
CA TYR A 185 -7.13 9.51 13.69
C TYR A 185 -7.80 9.33 12.32
N ASP A 186 -9.00 8.77 12.31
CA ASP A 186 -9.75 8.44 11.10
C ASP A 186 -10.42 9.69 10.48
N THR A 187 -10.09 10.00 9.23
CA THR A 187 -10.68 11.11 8.44
C THR A 187 -11.52 10.64 7.24
N TRP A 188 -11.77 9.34 7.12
CA TRP A 188 -12.45 8.71 5.98
C TRP A 188 -13.81 8.10 6.34
N THR A 189 -13.97 7.52 7.53
CA THR A 189 -15.22 6.89 7.94
C THR A 189 -16.31 7.95 8.09
N GLY A 190 -17.50 7.70 7.52
CA GLY A 190 -18.62 8.65 7.56
C GLY A 190 -18.49 9.87 6.66
N ARG A 191 -17.42 9.98 5.87
CA ARG A 191 -17.27 11.04 4.85
C ARG A 191 -18.34 10.87 3.77
N THR A 192 -19.03 11.96 3.43
CA THR A 192 -20.05 11.94 2.36
C THR A 192 -19.46 12.51 1.07
N PHE A 193 -19.67 11.81 -0.05
CA PHE A 193 -19.15 12.20 -1.36
C PHE A 193 -20.16 12.98 -2.19
N GLN A 194 -21.08 13.70 -1.53
CA GLN A 194 -22.10 14.51 -2.19
C GLN A 194 -21.57 15.90 -2.52
N ARG A 195 -22.11 16.51 -3.58
CA ARG A 195 -21.87 17.92 -3.91
C ARG A 195 -22.85 18.78 -3.10
N GLY A 196 -22.33 19.68 -2.27
CA GLY A 196 -23.14 20.64 -1.53
C GLY A 196 -23.71 21.71 -2.45
N ALA A 197 -24.88 22.26 -2.10
CA ALA A 197 -25.44 23.39 -2.83
C ALA A 197 -24.55 24.64 -2.65
N GLY A 198 -24.13 25.25 -3.77
CA GLY A 198 -23.42 26.54 -3.76
C GLY A 198 -21.93 26.52 -3.41
N GLN A 199 -21.32 25.34 -3.19
CA GLN A 199 -19.88 25.21 -2.94
C GLN A 199 -19.21 24.15 -3.82
N SER A 200 -17.91 24.27 -4.05
CA SER A 200 -17.14 23.25 -4.77
C SER A 200 -17.10 21.93 -4.00
N PHE A 201 -16.93 20.82 -4.71
CA PHE A 201 -16.79 19.52 -4.07
C PHE A 201 -15.59 19.53 -3.12
N PHE A 202 -14.45 20.10 -3.53
CA PHE A 202 -13.27 20.21 -2.67
C PHE A 202 -13.55 21.00 -1.37
N ALA A 203 -14.22 22.15 -1.45
CA ALA A 203 -14.55 22.97 -0.28
C ALA A 203 -15.46 22.22 0.70
N HIS A 204 -16.48 21.52 0.19
CA HIS A 204 -17.34 20.69 1.02
C HIS A 204 -16.56 19.57 1.73
N GLN A 205 -15.64 18.90 1.02
CA GLN A 205 -14.80 17.87 1.63
C GLN A 205 -13.87 18.43 2.70
N LEU A 206 -13.33 19.64 2.48
CA LEU A 206 -12.46 20.32 3.44
C LEU A 206 -13.22 20.68 4.72
N GLN A 207 -14.47 21.13 4.60
CA GLN A 207 -15.32 21.40 5.77
C GLN A 207 -15.54 20.13 6.63
N GLN A 208 -15.81 18.99 6.00
CA GLN A 208 -15.91 17.71 6.73
C GLN A 208 -14.60 17.36 7.44
N THR A 209 -13.45 17.65 6.83
CA THR A 209 -12.15 17.43 7.48
C THR A 209 -11.96 18.31 8.70
N ILE A 210 -12.38 19.58 8.64
CA ILE A 210 -12.35 20.50 9.78
C ILE A 210 -13.22 19.96 10.92
N GLU A 211 -14.43 19.49 10.61
CA GLU A 211 -15.35 18.89 11.59
C GLU A 211 -14.81 17.59 12.20
N PHE A 212 -14.24 16.70 11.38
CA PHE A 212 -13.61 15.47 11.85
C PHE A 212 -12.40 15.76 12.75
N THR A 213 -11.58 16.74 12.38
CA THR A 213 -10.43 17.13 13.20
C THR A 213 -10.88 17.62 14.57
N LYS A 214 -11.96 18.41 14.64
CA LYS A 214 -12.52 18.89 15.92
C LYS A 214 -13.14 17.78 16.77
N THR A 215 -13.82 16.82 16.16
CA THR A 215 -14.65 15.82 16.86
C THR A 215 -13.92 14.51 17.16
N ARG A 216 -12.88 14.18 16.39
CA ARG A 216 -12.20 12.87 16.43
C ARG A 216 -10.81 12.92 17.04
N MET A 217 -10.13 14.07 16.97
CA MET A 217 -8.80 14.20 17.56
C MET A 217 -8.89 13.99 19.08
N GLY A 218 -8.10 13.04 19.59
CA GLY A 218 -8.12 12.66 21.00
C GLY A 218 -9.29 11.74 21.41
N ASN A 219 -10.21 11.41 20.50
CA ASN A 219 -11.30 10.47 20.76
C ASN A 219 -10.85 9.02 20.47
N PRO A 220 -10.82 8.12 21.48
CA PRO A 220 -10.37 6.74 21.30
C PRO A 220 -11.16 5.94 20.26
N GLN A 221 -12.45 6.27 20.02
CA GLN A 221 -13.28 5.56 19.04
C GLN A 221 -12.81 5.75 17.59
N TYR A 222 -12.09 6.84 17.32
CA TYR A 222 -11.59 7.19 15.99
C TYR A 222 -10.06 7.16 15.91
N ALA A 223 -9.39 6.73 16.98
CA ALA A 223 -7.95 6.59 17.01
C ALA A 223 -7.52 5.48 16.06
N VAL A 224 -6.55 5.78 15.19
CA VAL A 224 -5.97 4.83 14.25
C VAL A 224 -4.47 5.03 14.21
N ASN A 225 -3.69 3.97 14.05
CA ASN A 225 -2.27 4.10 13.75
C ASN A 225 -2.06 3.73 12.29
N LEU A 226 -2.28 4.69 11.38
CA LEU A 226 -2.07 4.47 9.96
C LEU A 226 -0.66 4.91 9.60
N ARG A 227 0.12 3.99 9.03
CA ARG A 227 1.40 4.28 8.41
C ARG A 227 1.65 3.34 7.23
N GLY A 228 2.00 3.89 6.08
CA GLY A 228 2.24 3.11 4.87
C GLY A 228 2.80 3.96 3.73
N TYR A 229 3.20 3.30 2.65
CA TYR A 229 3.61 3.97 1.43
C TYR A 229 2.41 4.20 0.51
N PHE A 230 2.34 5.40 -0.05
CA PHE A 230 1.49 5.75 -1.17
C PHE A 230 2.41 6.09 -2.34
N SER A 231 2.26 5.36 -3.44
CA SER A 231 3.07 5.56 -4.64
C SER A 231 2.20 5.95 -5.81
N LEU A 232 2.79 6.72 -6.71
CA LEU A 232 2.22 7.13 -7.97
C LEU A 232 3.22 6.78 -9.07
N GLN A 233 2.73 6.16 -10.13
CA GLN A 233 3.52 5.78 -11.30
C GLN A 233 2.73 6.08 -12.57
N ALA A 234 3.19 7.05 -13.34
CA ALA A 234 2.64 7.36 -14.65
C ALA A 234 3.27 6.46 -15.71
N ARG A 235 2.48 6.13 -16.73
CA ARG A 235 3.02 5.53 -17.96
C ARG A 235 3.84 6.55 -18.74
N GLU A 236 4.79 6.07 -19.52
CA GLU A 236 5.68 6.87 -20.39
C GLU A 236 4.93 7.86 -21.29
N ASP A 237 3.74 7.51 -21.77
CA ASP A 237 2.92 8.36 -22.63
C ASP A 237 1.99 9.33 -21.87
N TYR A 238 2.07 9.34 -20.53
CA TYR A 238 1.26 10.13 -19.61
C TYR A 238 -0.25 9.86 -19.66
N LYS A 239 -0.70 8.81 -20.35
CA LYS A 239 -2.13 8.50 -20.52
C LYS A 239 -2.69 7.63 -19.40
N GLU A 240 -1.85 7.23 -18.47
CA GLU A 240 -2.22 6.35 -17.38
C GLU A 240 -1.45 6.75 -16.13
N LEU A 241 -2.18 6.79 -15.02
CA LEU A 241 -1.65 7.04 -13.70
C LEU A 241 -2.03 5.90 -12.78
N ARG A 242 -1.04 5.10 -12.38
CA ARG A 242 -1.20 4.04 -11.41
C ARG A 242 -0.93 4.59 -10.01
N LEU A 243 -1.84 4.30 -9.09
CA LEU A 243 -1.78 4.65 -7.68
C LEU A 243 -1.68 3.37 -6.88
N ASP A 244 -0.71 3.29 -5.99
CA ASP A 244 -0.45 2.11 -5.19
C ASP A 244 -0.38 2.46 -3.71
N VAL A 245 -0.90 1.56 -2.87
CA VAL A 245 -0.67 1.59 -1.43
C VAL A 245 -0.01 0.31 -0.97
N GLN A 246 1.00 0.47 -0.13
CA GLN A 246 1.78 -0.61 0.46
C GLN A 246 1.90 -0.38 1.96
N PRO A 247 1.74 -1.41 2.80
CA PRO A 247 2.00 -1.29 4.22
C PRO A 247 3.52 -1.21 4.46
N LEU A 248 3.93 -0.87 5.68
CA LEU A 248 5.35 -0.90 6.02
C LEU A 248 5.90 -2.32 5.96
N GLN A 249 7.22 -2.44 5.80
CA GLN A 249 7.88 -3.75 5.82
C GLN A 249 7.53 -4.50 7.11
N GLY A 250 7.10 -5.76 6.97
CA GLY A 250 6.67 -6.61 8.07
C GLY A 250 5.23 -6.37 8.55
N ASP A 251 4.43 -5.50 7.93
CA ASP A 251 2.99 -5.42 8.18
C ASP A 251 2.21 -6.25 7.14
N LEU A 252 2.10 -7.55 7.42
CA LEU A 252 1.45 -8.54 6.54
C LEU A 252 -0.08 -8.41 6.52
N LEU A 253 -0.67 -7.74 7.52
CA LEU A 253 -2.12 -7.54 7.63
C LEU A 253 -2.54 -6.12 7.19
N GLY A 254 -1.58 -5.25 6.88
CA GLY A 254 -1.80 -3.84 6.57
C GLY A 254 -2.68 -3.57 5.36
N LEU A 255 -2.93 -4.57 4.49
CA LEU A 255 -3.89 -4.48 3.38
C LEU A 255 -5.09 -5.45 3.50
N GLN A 256 -5.41 -5.94 4.71
CA GLN A 256 -6.67 -6.66 4.95
C GLN A 256 -7.89 -5.73 4.77
N ARG A 257 -9.06 -6.32 4.55
CA ARG A 257 -10.32 -5.58 4.25
C ARG A 257 -10.65 -4.48 5.27
N ASN A 258 -10.31 -4.70 6.54
CA ASN A 258 -10.59 -3.78 7.64
C ASN A 258 -9.40 -2.92 8.06
N SER A 259 -8.24 -3.06 7.41
CA SER A 259 -7.08 -2.24 7.78
C SER A 259 -7.34 -0.76 7.50
N PRO A 260 -6.81 0.16 8.33
CA PRO A 260 -6.92 1.60 8.10
C PRO A 260 -6.45 2.01 6.70
N LEU A 261 -5.32 1.47 6.25
CA LEU A 261 -4.76 1.77 4.92
C LEU A 261 -5.70 1.33 3.79
N THR A 262 -6.33 0.16 3.91
CA THR A 262 -7.34 -0.30 2.93
C THR A 262 -8.58 0.59 2.91
N ARG A 263 -9.08 0.98 4.10
CA ARG A 263 -10.28 1.82 4.23
C ARG A 263 -10.03 3.23 3.69
N LEU A 264 -8.88 3.82 4.03
CA LEU A 264 -8.41 5.08 3.47
C LEU A 264 -8.33 4.98 1.94
N PHE A 265 -7.64 3.97 1.39
CA PHE A 265 -7.49 3.84 -0.06
C PHE A 265 -8.83 3.66 -0.77
N LYS A 266 -9.78 2.93 -0.17
CA LYS A 266 -11.15 2.81 -0.70
C LYS A 266 -11.87 4.16 -0.72
N ALA A 267 -11.83 4.91 0.38
CA ALA A 267 -12.45 6.24 0.47
C ALA A 267 -11.80 7.23 -0.49
N PHE A 268 -10.47 7.18 -0.61
CA PHE A 268 -9.69 8.00 -1.53
C PHE A 268 -10.11 7.77 -2.99
N LYS A 269 -10.24 6.52 -3.43
CA LYS A 269 -10.75 6.20 -4.79
C LYS A 269 -12.16 6.72 -5.02
N ASN A 270 -13.05 6.57 -4.03
CA ASN A 270 -14.40 7.11 -4.11
C ASN A 270 -14.39 8.65 -4.22
N LEU A 271 -13.49 9.32 -3.50
CA LEU A 271 -13.32 10.77 -3.57
C LEU A 271 -12.88 11.20 -4.97
N LEU A 272 -11.81 10.58 -5.50
CA LEU A 272 -11.32 10.89 -6.84
C LEU A 272 -12.36 10.62 -7.94
N GLY A 273 -13.18 9.58 -7.79
CA GLY A 273 -14.28 9.30 -8.73
C GLY A 273 -15.39 10.36 -8.74
N ASN A 274 -15.56 11.12 -7.66
CA ASN A 274 -16.55 12.20 -7.56
C ASN A 274 -15.95 13.59 -7.78
N TYR A 275 -14.62 13.69 -7.66
CA TYR A 275 -13.86 14.91 -7.89
C TYR A 275 -13.99 15.38 -9.33
N SER A 276 -14.22 16.68 -9.52
CA SER A 276 -14.21 17.27 -10.87
C SER A 276 -12.84 17.86 -11.15
N PHE A 277 -12.13 17.30 -12.13
CA PHE A 277 -10.84 17.84 -12.59
C PHE A 277 -10.91 19.34 -12.93
N LYS A 278 -12.06 19.82 -13.42
CA LYS A 278 -12.32 21.23 -13.71
C LYS A 278 -12.14 22.15 -12.48
N GLU A 279 -12.50 21.67 -11.28
CA GLU A 279 -12.32 22.44 -10.04
C GLU A 279 -10.84 22.76 -9.81
N LYS A 280 -9.94 21.77 -9.94
CA LYS A 280 -8.49 22.04 -9.85
C LYS A 280 -8.04 22.88 -11.03
N ALA A 281 -8.30 22.44 -12.26
CA ALA A 281 -7.75 23.05 -13.46
C ALA A 281 -8.07 24.55 -13.60
N SER A 282 -9.23 24.99 -13.13
CA SER A 282 -9.63 26.40 -13.16
C SER A 282 -8.87 27.31 -12.18
N THR A 283 -8.34 26.73 -11.09
CA THR A 283 -7.53 27.44 -10.08
C THR A 283 -6.05 27.07 -10.16
N TRP A 284 -5.71 26.18 -11.09
CA TRP A 284 -4.37 25.68 -11.26
C TRP A 284 -3.49 26.75 -11.88
N LYS A 285 -2.60 27.30 -11.06
CA LYS A 285 -1.49 28.12 -11.55
C LYS A 285 -0.54 27.14 -12.22
N PHE A 286 -0.37 27.24 -13.54
CA PHE A 286 0.66 26.49 -14.25
C PHE A 286 1.96 26.62 -13.47
N CYS A 287 2.64 25.50 -13.22
CA CYS A 287 4.02 25.54 -12.74
C CYS A 287 4.82 26.34 -13.78
N ALA A 288 4.93 27.64 -13.54
CA ALA A 288 6.04 28.41 -14.05
C ALA A 288 7.29 27.66 -13.61
N THR A 289 8.15 27.43 -14.59
CA THR A 289 9.47 26.85 -14.48
C THR A 289 10.11 27.09 -13.12
N SER A 290 10.71 26.01 -12.62
CA SER A 290 11.81 25.98 -11.67
C SER A 290 12.65 27.25 -11.74
N ASP A 291 12.54 28.10 -10.72
CA ASP A 291 13.53 29.11 -10.40
C ASP A 291 13.58 29.25 -8.87
N GLN A 292 14.69 28.74 -8.31
CA GLN A 292 15.41 29.19 -7.11
C GLN A 292 14.59 29.63 -5.88
N ILE A 293 14.69 28.85 -4.79
CA ILE A 293 15.41 29.17 -3.54
C ILE A 293 15.65 27.85 -2.78
#